data_AF-A0A3C1D8A6-F1
#
_entry.id   AF-A0A3C1D8A6-F1
#
_cell.length_a   1.000
_cell.length_b   1.000
_cell.length_c   1.000
_cell.angle_alpha   90.00
_cell.angle_beta   90.00
_cell.angle_gamma   90.00
#
_symmetry.space_group_name_H-M   'P 1'
#
loop_
_entity.id
_entity.type
_entity.pdbx_description
1 polymer ?
#
loop_
_entity_poly.entity_id
_entity_poly.type
_entity_poly.pdbx_seq_one_letter_code
_entity_poly.pdbx_strand_id
1 'polypeptide(L)' 'HYVGKADGEESIRQRWHAYATNGHGGNVELKDLDPSHFRFSLLRVFDPATPTRDINAAESHFKEGLDSIRHGLNRN' A
#
# COMPACT_ATOMS: atom_id res chain seq x y z
N HIS A 1 -11.12 -2.59 0.79
CA HIS A 1 -9.72 -3.05 1.03
C HIS A 1 -8.75 -1.99 0.49
N TYR A 2 -7.46 -2.07 0.81
CA TYR A 2 -6.45 -1.04 0.50
C TYR A 2 -5.28 -1.65 -0.29
N VAL A 3 -4.76 -0.92 -1.28
CA VAL A 3 -3.54 -1.26 -2.05
C VAL A 3 -2.55 -0.11 -1.95
N GLY A 4 -1.27 -0.40 -1.71
CA GLY A 4 -0.22 0.61 -1.72
C GLY A 4 1.15 0.02 -2.04
N LYS A 5 2.04 0.85 -2.59
CA LYS A 5 3.44 0.48 -2.86
C LYS A 5 4.41 0.92 -1.75
N ALA A 6 5.58 0.30 -1.69
CA ALA A 6 6.65 0.69 -0.79
C ALA A 6 7.95 0.87 -1.61
N ASP A 7 8.07 2.05 -2.21
CA ASP A 7 9.13 2.46 -3.14
C ASP A 7 10.18 3.41 -2.49
N GLY A 8 10.12 3.59 -1.17
CA GLY A 8 11.13 4.29 -0.39
C GLY A 8 12.43 3.50 -0.24
N GLU A 9 13.48 4.14 0.28
CA GLU A 9 14.84 3.58 0.40
C GLU A 9 14.89 2.27 1.21
N GLU A 10 14.06 2.13 2.24
CA GLU A 10 13.96 0.89 3.03
C GLU A 10 12.81 -0.04 2.58
N SER A 11 12.21 0.25 1.43
CA SER A 11 11.12 -0.52 0.83
C SER A 11 10.02 -0.86 1.84
N ILE A 12 9.64 -2.13 1.97
CA ILE A 12 8.54 -2.60 2.82
C ILE A 12 8.79 -2.35 4.31
N ARG A 13 10.05 -2.27 4.76
CA ARG A 13 10.38 -2.09 6.18
C ARG A 13 9.90 -0.74 6.71
N GLN A 14 10.16 0.33 5.98
CA GLN A 14 9.69 1.67 6.34
C GLN A 14 8.16 1.70 6.47
N ARG A 15 7.46 1.01 5.56
CA ARG A 15 5.99 0.98 5.56
C ARG A 15 5.43 0.18 6.74
N TRP A 16 6.01 -0.98 7.04
CA TRP A 16 5.62 -1.78 8.20
C TRP A 16 5.94 -1.08 9.52
N HIS A 17 7.08 -0.41 9.62
CA HIS A 17 7.42 0.40 10.79
C HIS A 17 6.38 1.51 11.00
N ALA A 18 5.97 2.21 9.93
CA ALA A 18 4.95 3.23 10.02
C ALA A 18 3.61 2.67 10.52
N TYR A 19 3.16 1.53 9.98
CA TYR A 19 1.94 0.86 10.45
C TYR A 19 2.05 0.35 11.88
N ALA A 20 3.19 -0.20 12.30
CA ALA A 20 3.42 -0.60 13.68
C ALA A 20 3.39 0.60 14.64
N THR A 21 3.83 1.77 14.17
CA THR A 21 3.90 2.99 14.99
C THR A 21 2.54 3.65 15.15
N ASN A 22 1.74 3.76 14.07
CA ASN A 22 0.51 4.56 14.08
C ASN A 22 -0.71 3.88 13.45
N GLY A 23 -0.62 2.61 13.05
CA GLY A 23 -1.72 1.83 12.47
C GLY A 23 -2.05 2.15 11.02
N HIS A 24 -1.94 3.40 10.57
CA HIS A 24 -2.45 3.86 9.28
C HIS A 24 -1.36 4.26 8.27
N GLY A 25 -0.10 4.42 8.69
CA GLY A 25 1.04 4.70 7.82
C GLY A 25 0.88 5.98 6.98
N GLY A 26 0.13 6.96 7.50
CA GLY A 26 -0.24 8.19 6.79
C GLY A 26 -1.44 8.11 5.82
N ASN A 27 -2.01 6.92 5.60
CA ASN A 27 -3.15 6.75 4.70
C ASN A 27 -4.44 7.30 5.33
N VAL A 28 -5.08 8.25 4.66
CA VAL A 28 -6.23 9.00 5.19
C VAL A 28 -7.38 8.06 5.55
N GLU A 29 -7.77 7.16 4.64
CA GLU A 29 -8.89 6.23 4.88
C GLU A 29 -8.64 5.19 5.96
N LEU A 30 -7.37 5.01 6.35
CA LEU A 30 -7.02 4.05 7.40
C LEU A 30 -7.00 4.70 8.79
N LYS A 31 -7.04 6.03 8.89
CA LYS A 31 -6.96 6.75 10.19
C LYS A 31 -8.17 6.49 11.07
N ASP A 32 -9.34 6.30 10.46
CA ASP A 32 -10.62 6.15 11.16
C ASP A 32 -11.00 4.68 11.38
N LEU A 33 -10.10 3.74 11.09
CA LEU A 33 -10.31 2.31 11.22
C LEU A 33 -9.46 1.71 12.34
N ASP A 34 -9.94 0.63 12.96
CA ASP A 34 -9.16 -0.12 13.94
C ASP A 34 -8.07 -0.96 13.24
N PRO A 35 -6.77 -0.66 13.45
CA PRO A 35 -5.68 -1.40 12.83
C PRO A 35 -5.53 -2.83 13.34
N SER A 36 -6.12 -3.18 14.49
CA SER A 36 -6.06 -4.55 15.04
C SER A 36 -6.73 -5.59 14.12
N HIS A 37 -7.65 -5.14 13.26
CA HIS A 37 -8.36 -5.97 12.29
C HIS A 37 -7.65 -6.03 10.92
N PHE A 38 -6.53 -5.32 10.75
CA PHE A 38 -5.83 -5.28 9.47
C PHE A 38 -5.10 -6.60 9.19
N ARG A 39 -5.19 -7.03 7.94
CA ARG A 39 -4.40 -8.14 7.40
C ARG A 39 -3.61 -7.63 6.22
N PHE A 40 -2.30 -7.89 6.24
CA PHE A 40 -1.39 -7.48 5.19
C PHE A 40 -1.04 -8.67 4.31
N SER A 41 -0.89 -8.42 3.01
CA SER A 41 -0.44 -9.41 2.04
C SER A 41 0.44 -8.71 0.99
N LEU A 42 1.49 -9.40 0.56
CA LEU A 42 2.38 -8.90 -0.49
C LEU A 42 1.85 -9.39 -1.83
N LEU A 43 1.48 -8.45 -2.70
CA LEU A 43 0.98 -8.76 -4.05
C LEU A 43 2.12 -8.98 -5.05
N ARG A 44 3.21 -8.22 -4.91
CA ARG A 44 4.37 -8.29 -5.80
C ARG A 44 5.60 -7.66 -5.16
N VAL A 45 6.78 -8.22 -5.44
CA VAL A 45 8.09 -7.66 -5.11
C VAL A 45 8.84 -7.38 -6.41
N PHE A 46 9.53 -6.24 -6.47
CA PHE A 46 10.29 -5.78 -7.63
C PHE A 46 11.78 -5.78 -7.33
N ASP A 47 12.59 -5.91 -8.39
CA ASP A 47 14.03 -5.69 -8.29
C ASP A 47 14.31 -4.20 -7.97
N PRO A 48 15.33 -3.86 -7.16
CA PRO A 48 15.67 -2.47 -6.85
C PRO A 48 15.94 -1.59 -8.07
N ALA A 49 16.39 -2.17 -9.19
CA ALA A 49 16.60 -1.45 -10.45
C ALA A 49 15.32 -1.26 -11.27
N THR A 50 14.17 -1.78 -10.81
CA THR A 50 12.89 -1.63 -11.50
C THR A 50 12.51 -0.15 -11.57
N PRO A 51 12.25 0.40 -12.77
CA PRO A 51 11.84 1.79 -12.92
C PRO A 51 10.54 2.10 -12.16
N THR A 52 10.49 3.26 -11.50
CA THR A 52 9.32 3.72 -10.73
C THR A 52 8.03 3.72 -11.55
N ARG A 53 8.10 4.00 -12.86
CA ARG A 53 6.94 3.94 -13.76
C ARG A 53 6.28 2.55 -13.79
N ASP A 54 7.07 1.49 -13.71
CA ASP A 54 6.60 0.11 -13.82
C ASP A 54 6.00 -0.33 -12.48
N ILE A 55 6.58 0.14 -11.37
CA ILE A 55 6.00 0.00 -10.02
C ILE A 55 4.66 0.73 -9.93
N ASN A 56 4.57 1.96 -10.44
CA ASN A 56 3.34 2.74 -10.47
C ASN A 56 2.26 2.05 -11.30
N ALA A 57 2.62 1.55 -12.49
CA ALA A 57 1.68 0.82 -13.35
C ALA A 57 1.15 -0.44 -12.66
N ALA A 58 1.99 -1.17 -11.95
CA ALA A 58 1.57 -2.34 -11.19
C ALA A 58 0.68 -2.00 -10.00
N GLU A 59 0.96 -0.91 -9.27
CA GLU A 59 0.07 -0.41 -8.21
C GLU A 59 -1.31 -0.06 -8.77
N SER A 60 -1.37 0.69 -9.87
CA SER A 60 -2.63 1.02 -10.55
C SER A 60 -3.37 -0.24 -11.00
N HIS A 61 -2.67 -1.20 -11.60
CA HIS A 61 -3.26 -2.47 -12.02
C HIS A 61 -3.95 -3.21 -10.86
N PHE A 62 -3.31 -3.28 -9.69
CA PHE A 62 -3.92 -3.93 -8.53
C PHE A 62 -5.05 -3.12 -7.91
N LYS A 63 -4.95 -1.79 -7.90
CA LYS A 63 -6.04 -0.92 -7.44
C LYS A 63 -7.30 -1.10 -8.30
N GLU A 64 -7.14 -1.17 -9.61
CA GLU A 64 -8.24 -1.42 -10.55
C GLU A 64 -8.76 -2.86 -10.43
N GLY A 65 -7.87 -3.85 -10.48
CA GLY A 65 -8.24 -5.26 -10.50
C GLY A 65 -8.87 -5.74 -9.20
N LEU A 66 -8.52 -5.14 -8.06
CA LEU A 66 -9.16 -5.42 -6.78
C LEU A 66 -10.33 -4.48 -6.48
N ASP A 67 -10.51 -3.42 -7.26
CA ASP A 67 -11.54 -2.39 -7.04
C ASP A 67 -11.36 -1.64 -5.71
N SER A 68 -10.10 -1.28 -5.42
CA SER A 68 -9.73 -0.62 -4.16
C SER A 68 -9.97 0.88 -4.16
N ILE A 69 -10.32 1.47 -5.32
CA ILE A 69 -10.60 2.91 -5.49
C ILE A 69 -12.08 3.20 -5.23
N ARG A 70 -13.00 2.57 -5.99
CA ARG A 70 -14.44 2.89 -5.88
C ARG A 70 -15.08 2.26 -4.65
N HIS A 71 -14.67 1.03 -4.31
CA HIS A 71 -15.24 0.26 -3.21
C HIS A 71 -14.20 -0.09 -2.14
N GLY A 72 -13.05 0.59 -2.16
CA GLY A 72 -11.98 0.38 -1.20
C GLY A 72 -11.56 1.66 -0.49
N LEU A 73 -10.32 1.62 0.00
CA LEU A 73 -9.76 2.63 0.90
C LEU A 73 -8.66 3.45 0.21
N ASN A 74 -8.58 3.40 -1.13
CA ASN A 74 -7.72 4.26 -1.92
C ASN A 74 -8.52 5.46 -2.45
N ARG A 75 -8.12 6.69 -2.09
CA ARG A 75 -8.72 7.93 -2.61
C ARG A 75 -8.06 8.47 -3.89
N ASN A 76 -7.10 7.74 -4.46
CA ASN A 76 -6.27 8.18 -5.58
C ASN A 76 -6.05 7.11 -6.65
#